data_AF-E9GSG7-F1
#
_entry.id   AF-E9GSG7-F1
#
_cell.length_a   1.000
_cell.length_b   1.000
_cell.length_c   1.000
_cell.angle_alpha   90.00
_cell.angle_beta   90.00
_cell.angle_gamma   90.00
#
_symmetry.space_group_name_H-M   'P 1'
#
loop_
_entity.id
_entity.type
_entity.pdbx_description
1 polymer ?
#
loop_
_entity_poly.entity_id
_entity_poly.type
_entity_poly.pdbx_seq_one_letter_code
_entity_poly.pdbx_strand_id
1 'polypeptide(L)' 'IGNIKYNDTCRVCHKVGDLLCCETCPAVYHLHCLDPPLEHVPNEDWQCPICTAQLCKG' A
#
# COMPACT_ATOMS: atom_id res chain seq x y z
N ILE A 1 13.76 -15.26 -5.95
CA ILE A 1 13.22 -13.87 -6.02
C ILE A 1 11.88 -13.91 -5.31
N GLY A 2 11.79 -13.33 -4.12
CA GLY A 2 10.65 -13.54 -3.22
C GLY A 2 9.39 -12.93 -3.81
N ASN A 3 8.38 -13.75 -4.09
CA ASN A 3 7.06 -13.26 -4.45
C ASN A 3 6.39 -12.79 -3.15
N ILE A 4 6.27 -11.47 -2.97
CA ILE A 4 5.43 -10.91 -1.90
C ILE A 4 3.99 -11.38 -2.17
N LYS A 5 3.39 -12.05 -1.19
CA LYS A 5 1.97 -12.42 -1.25
C LYS A 5 1.17 -11.27 -0.65
N TYR A 6 0.44 -10.55 -1.50
CA TYR A 6 -0.40 -9.43 -1.09
C TYR A 6 -1.67 -9.91 -0.40
N ASN A 7 -2.20 -9.05 0.48
CA ASN A 7 -3.51 -9.24 1.08
C ASN A 7 -4.62 -8.95 0.06
N ASP A 8 -5.76 -9.60 0.20
CA ASP A 8 -6.93 -9.38 -0.68
C ASP A 8 -7.83 -8.22 -0.23
N THR A 9 -7.52 -7.60 0.92
CA THR A 9 -8.36 -6.54 1.52
C THR A 9 -7.55 -5.33 1.89
N CYS A 10 -8.16 -4.16 1.71
CA CYS A 10 -7.58 -2.88 2.12
C CYS A 10 -7.26 -2.89 3.61
N ARG A 11 -6.04 -2.49 3.97
CA ARG A 11 -5.60 -2.45 5.38
C ARG A 11 -6.34 -1.42 6.24
N VAL A 12 -7.00 -0.43 5.62
CA VAL A 12 -7.73 0.65 6.33
C VAL A 12 -9.21 0.31 6.49
N CYS A 13 -9.90 -0.05 5.41
CA CYS A 13 -11.35 -0.27 5.43
C CYS A 13 -11.75 -1.75 5.45
N HIS A 14 -10.79 -2.68 5.33
CA HIS A 14 -10.99 -4.13 5.30
C HIS A 14 -11.92 -4.64 4.20
N LYS A 15 -12.08 -3.86 3.13
CA LYS A 15 -12.87 -4.24 1.94
C LYS A 15 -11.96 -4.67 0.79
N VAL A 16 -12.48 -5.57 -0.03
CA VAL A 16 -11.94 -5.93 -1.35
C VAL A 16 -12.25 -4.82 -2.37
N GLY A 17 -11.52 -4.75 -3.48
CA GLY A 17 -11.73 -3.76 -4.54
C GLY A 17 -10.46 -3.43 -5.31
N ASP A 18 -10.35 -2.18 -5.76
CA ASP A 18 -9.18 -1.64 -6.43
C ASP A 18 -8.09 -1.27 -5.41
N LEU A 19 -7.14 -2.18 -5.24
CA LEU A 19 -6.14 -2.10 -4.19
C LEU A 19 -4.75 -1.84 -4.78
N LEU A 20 -4.07 -0.85 -4.22
CA LEU A 20 -2.68 -0.50 -4.48
C LEU A 20 -1.75 -1.35 -3.61
N CYS A 21 -0.80 -2.02 -4.24
CA CYS A 21 0.16 -2.93 -3.60
C CYS A 21 1.41 -2.19 -3.13
N CYS A 22 1.89 -2.50 -1.92
CA CYS A 22 3.15 -1.97 -1.42
C CYS A 22 4.35 -2.81 -1.87
N GLU A 23 5.37 -2.18 -2.45
CA GLU A 23 6.55 -2.90 -2.96
C GLU A 23 7.41 -3.61 -1.90
N THR A 24 7.25 -3.23 -0.64
CA THR A 24 8.07 -3.76 0.47
C THR A 24 7.30 -4.60 1.48
N CYS A 25 5.98 -4.76 1.34
CA CYS A 25 5.21 -5.60 2.25
C CYS A 25 3.88 -6.10 1.63
N PRO A 26 3.26 -7.14 2.21
CA PRO A 26 1.95 -7.66 1.77
C PRO A 26 0.76 -6.68 1.81
N ALA A 27 0.92 -5.48 2.36
CA ALA A 27 -0.20 -4.59 2.60
C ALA A 27 -0.71 -3.95 1.31
N VAL A 28 -2.03 -3.82 1.22
CA VAL A 28 -2.71 -3.19 0.08
C VAL A 28 -3.73 -2.15 0.55
N TYR A 29 -3.96 -1.12 -0.27
CA TYR A 29 -4.76 0.05 0.10
C TYR A 29 -5.59 0.58 -1.06
N HIS A 30 -6.82 1.05 -0.82
CA HIS A 30 -7.49 1.88 -1.82
C HIS A 30 -6.81 3.25 -1.87
N LEU A 31 -6.74 3.86 -3.05
CA LEU A 31 -6.19 5.20 -3.25
C LEU A 31 -6.85 6.24 -2.32
N HIS A 32 -8.18 6.16 -2.16
CA HIS A 32 -8.97 7.03 -1.30
C HIS A 32 -8.90 6.67 0.20
N CYS A 33 -8.31 5.52 0.56
CA CYS A 33 -8.10 5.14 1.95
C CYS A 33 -6.74 5.59 2.48
N LEU A 34 -5.89 6.14 1.62
CA LEU A 34 -4.62 6.75 2.01
C LEU A 34 -4.85 8.13 2.60
N ASP A 35 -3.87 8.60 3.38
CA ASP A 35 -3.86 9.94 3.96
C ASP A 35 -2.50 10.61 3.68
N PRO A 36 -2.43 11.59 2.75
CA PRO A 36 -3.53 12.09 1.93
C PRO A 36 -4.02 11.05 0.89
N PRO A 37 -5.29 11.12 0.44
CA PRO A 37 -5.81 10.22 -0.58
C PRO A 37 -5.13 10.50 -1.92
N LEU A 38 -4.84 9.44 -2.67
CA LEU A 38 -4.31 9.54 -4.03
C LEU A 38 -5.46 9.64 -5.03
N GLU A 39 -5.30 10.50 -6.04
CA GLU A 39 -6.27 10.63 -7.14
C GLU A 39 -6.04 9.59 -8.24
N HIS A 40 -4.78 9.16 -8.41
CA HIS A 40 -4.36 8.23 -9.46
C HIS A 40 -3.36 7.20 -8.93
N VAL A 41 -3.28 6.06 -9.61
CA VAL A 41 -2.24 5.05 -9.35
C VAL A 41 -0.88 5.69 -9.66
N PRO A 42 0.09 5.65 -8.73
CA PRO A 42 1.42 6.19 -8.97
C PRO A 42 2.11 5.46 -10.12
N ASN A 43 2.88 6.20 -10.92
CA ASN A 43 3.62 5.66 -12.06
C ASN A 43 4.91 4.93 -11.66
N GLU A 44 5.36 5.14 -10.41
CA GLU A 44 6.59 4.60 -9.84
C GLU A 44 6.29 3.62 -8.69
N ASP A 45 7.33 2.95 -8.21
CA ASP A 45 7.29 2.03 -7.07
C ASP A 45 6.66 2.72 -5.85
N TRP A 46 5.53 2.19 -5.39
CA TRP A 46 4.80 2.76 -4.27
C TRP A 46 5.05 1.98 -2.97
N GLN A 47 5.28 2.74 -1.90
CA GLN A 47 5.43 2.21 -0.55
C GLN A 47 4.31 2.72 0.35
N CYS A 48 3.73 1.82 1.14
CA CYS A 48 2.68 2.20 2.07
C CYS A 48 3.21 3.13 3.18
N PRO A 49 2.34 3.96 3.79
CA PRO A 49 2.73 4.92 4.83
C PRO A 49 3.48 4.30 6.02
N ILE A 50 3.22 3.01 6.27
CA ILE A 50 3.87 2.25 7.34
C ILE A 50 5.31 1.90 6.96
N CYS A 51 5.54 1.46 5.72
CA CYS A 51 6.89 1.17 5.25
C CYS A 51 7.72 2.45 5.14
N THR A 52 7.15 3.53 4.59
CA THR A 52 7.85 4.82 4.51
C THR A 52 8.20 5.36 5.89
N ALA A 53 7.31 5.24 6.88
CA ALA A 53 7.60 5.63 8.27
C ALA A 53 8.64 4.72 8.95
N GLN A 54 8.68 3.42 8.60
CA GLN A 54 9.67 2.48 9.15
C GLN A 54 11.08 2.74 8.62
N LEU A 55 11.23 3.21 7.37
CA LEU A 55 12.54 3.64 6.83
C LEU A 55 13.14 4.84 7.60
N CYS A 56 12.31 5.66 8.26
CA CYS A 56 12.78 6.77 9.08
C CYS A 56 13.26 6.37 10.49
N LYS A 57 13.17 5.10 10.89
CA LYS A 57 13.76 4.61 12.15
C LYS A 57 15.17 4.06 11.90
N GLY A 58 16.05 4.95 11.45
CA GLY A 58 17.51 4.78 11.52
C GLY A 58 18.05 5.32 12.83
#